data_AF-A0AA87J7U3-F1
#
_entry.id   AF-A0AA87J7U3-F1
#
_cell.length_a   1.000
_cell.length_b   1.000
_cell.length_c   1.000
_cell.angle_alpha   90.00
_cell.angle_beta   90.00
_cell.angle_gamma   90.00
#
_symmetry.space_group_name_H-M   'P 1'
#
loop_
_entity.id
_entity.type
_entity.pdbx_description
1 polymer ?
#
loop_
_entity_poly.entity_id
_entity_poly.type
_entity_poly.pdbx_seq_one_letter_code
_entity_poly.pdbx_strand_id
1 'polypeptide(L)'
;MINLRPVQPDDINQLYIISLVTGDAGKDATALHRDGRMIGHIYSVPYAVLSPHTVFIVEDDEGVCGYIAGVFDTVAFEERLEREWWPELRERYPEPSGDPSTWNADQRRTYAIHHPKRVPAFLTDRFSAHIHMNLLPRTQGQGIGSALLDKWLSNARDKGVKGVHLGASAGNHSGIRFWASRGFTQVELPPELASPSTVWFGQYL
;
A
#
# COMPACT_ATOMS: atom_id res chain seq x y z
N MET A 1 25.16 -4.04 3.53
CA MET A 1 24.93 -4.44 2.12
C MET A 1 23.43 -4.39 1.85
N ILE A 2 22.98 -3.96 0.67
CA ILE A 2 21.55 -3.97 0.32
C ILE A 2 21.17 -5.30 -0.33
N ASN A 3 20.16 -5.98 0.21
CA ASN A 3 19.62 -7.22 -0.35
C ASN A 3 18.11 -7.09 -0.62
N LEU A 4 17.67 -7.49 -1.82
CA LEU A 4 16.26 -7.51 -2.21
C LEU A 4 15.82 -8.97 -2.33
N ARG A 5 14.79 -9.36 -1.59
CA ARG A 5 14.28 -10.74 -1.57
C ARG A 5 12.75 -10.80 -1.46
N PRO A 6 12.12 -11.93 -1.82
CA PRO A 6 10.71 -12.16 -1.49
C PRO A 6 10.46 -12.06 0.01
N VAL A 7 9.26 -11.63 0.38
CA VAL A 7 8.81 -11.61 1.79
C VAL A 7 8.75 -13.02 2.36
N GLN A 8 9.08 -13.14 3.65
CA GLN A 8 8.95 -14.34 4.45
C GLN A 8 7.98 -14.08 5.62
N PRO A 9 7.38 -15.13 6.22
CA PRO A 9 6.46 -14.96 7.36
C PRO A 9 7.07 -14.15 8.52
N ASP A 10 8.36 -14.31 8.78
CA ASP A 10 9.07 -13.60 9.87
C ASP A 10 9.20 -12.09 9.63
N ASP A 11 9.02 -11.61 8.39
CA ASP A 11 9.07 -10.18 8.07
C ASP A 11 7.78 -9.44 8.42
N ILE A 12 6.68 -10.15 8.72
CA ILE A 12 5.34 -9.55 8.91
C ILE A 12 5.36 -8.45 9.98
N ASN A 13 6.05 -8.70 11.10
CA ASN A 13 6.17 -7.69 12.16
C ASN A 13 6.87 -6.42 11.68
N GLN A 14 7.89 -6.55 10.82
CA GLN A 14 8.57 -5.39 10.26
C GLN A 14 7.71 -4.63 9.25
N LEU A 15 6.87 -5.32 8.47
CA LEU A 15 5.89 -4.67 7.59
C LEU A 15 4.94 -3.77 8.40
N TYR A 16 4.44 -4.23 9.56
CA TYR A 16 3.64 -3.39 10.45
C TYR A 16 4.41 -2.14 10.90
N ILE A 17 5.65 -2.30 11.34
CA ILE A 17 6.49 -1.18 11.84
C ILE A 17 6.73 -0.17 10.71
N ILE A 18 7.21 -0.61 9.56
CA ILE A 18 7.49 0.26 8.41
C ILE A 18 6.22 0.98 7.96
N SER A 19 5.10 0.25 7.88
CA SER A 19 3.81 0.82 7.48
C SER A 19 3.33 1.90 8.44
N LEU A 20 3.53 1.74 9.76
CA LEU A 20 3.21 2.74 10.76
C LEU A 20 4.09 4.00 10.64
N VAL A 21 5.42 3.82 10.62
CA VAL A 21 6.36 4.96 10.62
C VAL A 21 6.44 5.71 9.28
N THR A 22 5.64 5.28 8.30
CA THR A 22 5.47 5.96 7.00
C THR A 22 4.01 6.23 6.67
N GLY A 23 3.10 6.01 7.63
CA GLY A 23 1.65 6.01 7.42
C GLY A 23 0.97 7.38 7.40
N ASP A 24 1.66 8.46 7.79
CA ASP A 24 1.14 9.84 7.76
C ASP A 24 1.66 10.57 6.52
N ALA A 25 1.06 10.27 5.36
CA ALA A 25 1.49 10.81 4.07
C ALA A 25 3.01 10.65 3.81
N GLY A 26 3.57 9.50 4.20
CA GLY A 26 5.00 9.20 4.10
C GLY A 26 5.83 9.52 5.36
N LYS A 27 5.21 10.09 6.40
CA LYS A 27 5.81 10.40 7.70
C LYS A 27 5.34 9.44 8.78
N ASP A 28 5.91 9.57 9.97
CA ASP A 28 5.61 8.73 11.13
C ASP A 28 4.21 8.99 11.68
N ALA A 29 3.37 7.95 11.67
CA ALA A 29 2.01 7.99 12.21
C ALA A 29 1.89 7.44 13.64
N THR A 30 3.00 7.09 14.31
CA THR A 30 3.00 6.46 15.64
C THR A 30 2.21 7.27 16.66
N ALA A 31 2.36 8.60 16.68
CA ALA A 31 1.64 9.46 17.60
C ALA A 31 0.13 9.57 17.32
N LEU A 32 -0.34 9.13 16.15
CA LEU A 32 -1.74 9.22 15.75
C LEU A 32 -2.56 8.00 16.20
N HIS A 33 -1.90 6.86 16.40
CA HIS A 33 -2.56 5.56 16.58
C HIS A 33 -2.30 4.97 17.96
N ARG A 34 -3.34 4.39 18.59
CA ARG A 34 -3.16 3.61 19.82
C ARG A 34 -2.77 2.17 19.49
N ASP A 35 -3.38 1.60 18.45
CA ASP A 35 -2.94 0.32 17.87
C ASP A 35 -2.10 0.58 16.60
N GLY A 36 -0.78 0.49 16.76
CA GLY A 36 0.18 0.68 15.67
C GLY A 36 0.07 -0.31 14.52
N ARG A 37 -0.74 -1.38 14.63
CA ARG A 37 -0.93 -2.36 13.55
C ARG A 37 -2.01 -1.96 12.55
N MET A 38 -2.88 -1.01 12.87
CA MET A 38 -4.05 -0.67 12.03
C MET A 38 -3.69 -0.28 10.61
N ILE A 39 -2.60 0.49 10.40
CA ILE A 39 -2.17 0.87 9.06
C ILE A 39 -1.69 -0.36 8.29
N GLY A 40 -0.89 -1.22 8.92
CA GLY A 40 -0.35 -2.42 8.26
C GLY A 40 -1.42 -3.46 7.92
N HIS A 41 -2.48 -3.55 8.73
CA HIS A 41 -3.65 -4.39 8.43
C HIS A 41 -4.33 -3.99 7.12
N ILE A 42 -4.26 -2.72 6.72
CA ILE A 42 -4.96 -2.22 5.54
C ILE A 42 -4.03 -2.18 4.33
N TYR A 43 -2.78 -1.73 4.50
CA TYR A 43 -1.95 -1.28 3.37
C TYR A 43 -0.70 -2.11 3.11
N SER A 44 -0.40 -3.17 3.87
CA SER A 44 0.84 -3.94 3.67
C SER A 44 0.75 -5.43 3.99
N VAL A 45 0.33 -5.80 5.20
CA VAL A 45 0.36 -7.19 5.67
C VAL A 45 -0.56 -8.14 4.90
N PRO A 46 -1.79 -7.78 4.48
CA PRO A 46 -2.61 -8.72 3.71
C PRO A 46 -1.93 -9.19 2.41
N TYR A 47 -1.11 -8.35 1.78
CA TYR A 47 -0.36 -8.73 0.59
C TYR A 47 0.66 -9.82 0.92
N ALA A 48 1.40 -9.70 2.02
CA ALA A 48 2.39 -10.69 2.43
C ALA A 48 1.76 -12.03 2.82
N VAL A 49 0.55 -12.02 3.39
CA VAL A 49 -0.17 -13.23 3.81
C VAL A 49 -0.87 -13.90 2.64
N LEU A 50 -1.61 -13.14 1.84
CA LEU A 50 -2.48 -13.68 0.80
C LEU A 50 -1.77 -13.77 -0.56
N SER A 51 -0.83 -12.86 -0.85
CA SER A 51 -0.12 -12.80 -2.13
C SER A 51 1.40 -12.66 -1.95
N PRO A 52 2.09 -13.54 -1.19
CA PRO A 52 3.51 -13.38 -0.87
C PRO A 52 4.42 -13.30 -2.11
N HIS A 53 4.03 -13.93 -3.22
CA HIS A 53 4.77 -13.94 -4.48
C HIS A 53 4.80 -12.58 -5.21
N THR A 54 4.01 -11.60 -4.75
CA THR A 54 3.98 -10.22 -5.27
C THR A 54 4.51 -9.21 -4.25
N VAL A 55 5.21 -9.67 -3.21
CA VAL A 55 5.81 -8.81 -2.19
C VAL A 55 7.31 -9.04 -2.12
N PHE A 56 8.07 -7.95 -2.23
CA PHE A 56 9.52 -7.93 -2.07
C PHE A 56 9.89 -6.99 -0.95
N ILE A 57 10.87 -7.40 -0.15
CA ILE A 57 11.47 -6.57 0.90
C ILE A 57 12.86 -6.13 0.48
N VAL A 58 13.35 -5.09 1.14
CA VAL A 58 14.77 -4.72 1.14
C VAL A 58 15.29 -4.75 2.56
N GLU A 59 16.49 -5.32 2.74
CA GLU A 59 17.21 -5.34 4.00
C GLU A 59 18.61 -4.74 3.84
N ASP A 60 19.05 -4.03 4.88
CA ASP A 60 20.41 -3.54 5.08
C ASP A 60 21.05 -4.25 6.29
N ASP A 61 22.22 -3.78 6.73
CA ASP A 61 22.93 -4.38 7.86
C ASP A 61 22.19 -4.18 9.21
N GLU A 62 21.17 -3.30 9.24
CA GLU A 62 20.26 -3.10 10.38
C GLU A 62 18.93 -3.87 10.22
N GLY A 63 18.80 -4.69 9.18
CA GLY A 63 17.64 -5.53 8.91
C GLY A 63 16.68 -4.96 7.86
N VAL A 64 15.44 -5.46 7.84
CA VAL A 64 14.44 -5.10 6.84
C VAL A 64 14.05 -3.62 6.98
N CYS A 65 14.31 -2.86 5.92
CA CYS A 65 14.23 -1.39 5.90
C CYS A 65 13.25 -0.84 4.87
N GLY A 66 12.55 -1.71 4.14
CA GLY A 66 11.52 -1.31 3.21
C GLY A 66 10.82 -2.48 2.54
N TYR A 67 9.72 -2.19 1.86
CA TYR A 67 8.98 -3.17 1.08
C TYR A 67 8.32 -2.52 -0.13
N ILE A 68 8.07 -3.35 -1.15
CA ILE A 68 7.04 -3.14 -2.17
C ILE A 68 6.07 -4.30 -2.12
N ALA A 69 4.79 -3.98 -1.98
CA ALA A 69 3.69 -4.93 -1.92
C ALA A 69 2.68 -4.59 -3.00
N GLY A 70 2.01 -5.58 -3.57
CA GLY A 70 1.01 -5.35 -4.61
C GLY A 70 0.35 -6.64 -5.04
N VAL A 71 -0.47 -6.56 -6.07
CA VAL A 71 -1.12 -7.71 -6.73
C VAL A 71 -1.26 -7.47 -8.21
N PHE A 72 -1.43 -8.54 -8.98
CA PHE A 72 -1.60 -8.47 -10.43
C PHE A 72 -3.04 -8.22 -10.89
N ASP A 73 -4.01 -8.56 -10.03
CA ASP A 73 -5.43 -8.34 -10.23
C ASP A 73 -6.02 -7.75 -8.94
N THR A 74 -6.41 -6.49 -9.03
CA THR A 74 -6.97 -5.71 -7.92
C THR A 74 -8.35 -6.21 -7.53
N VAL A 75 -9.20 -6.51 -8.52
CA VAL A 75 -10.60 -6.91 -8.27
C VAL A 75 -10.61 -8.25 -7.55
N ALA A 76 -9.83 -9.21 -8.04
CA ALA A 76 -9.70 -10.53 -7.42
C ALA A 76 -9.12 -10.46 -6.00
N PHE A 77 -8.15 -9.54 -5.77
CA PHE A 77 -7.57 -9.37 -4.44
C PHE A 77 -8.55 -8.74 -3.45
N GLU A 78 -9.31 -7.72 -3.85
CA GLU A 78 -10.33 -7.11 -3.00
C GLU A 78 -11.45 -8.10 -2.64
N GLU A 79 -11.88 -8.95 -3.59
CA GLU A 79 -12.81 -10.05 -3.28
C GLU A 79 -12.21 -11.04 -2.28
N ARG A 80 -10.91 -11.32 -2.40
CA ARG A 80 -10.21 -12.20 -1.47
C ARG A 80 -10.10 -11.60 -0.08
N LEU A 81 -9.83 -10.29 0.02
CA LEU A 81 -9.81 -9.58 1.30
C LEU A 81 -11.16 -9.69 2.04
N GLU A 82 -12.28 -9.53 1.31
CA GLU A 82 -13.62 -9.68 1.90
C GLU A 82 -13.89 -11.09 2.44
N ARG A 83 -13.35 -12.13 1.79
CA ARG A 83 -13.54 -13.51 2.24
C ARG A 83 -12.59 -13.92 3.36
N GLU A 84 -11.33 -13.50 3.30
CA GLU A 84 -10.23 -14.11 4.05
C GLU A 84 -9.54 -13.16 5.04
N TRP A 85 -9.72 -11.84 4.93
CA TRP A 85 -8.96 -10.87 5.72
C TRP A 85 -9.83 -9.96 6.59
N TRP A 86 -10.82 -9.31 5.99
CA TRP A 86 -11.66 -8.37 6.72
C TRP A 86 -12.52 -8.98 7.82
N PRO A 87 -13.11 -10.19 7.69
CA PRO A 87 -13.98 -10.74 8.72
C PRO A 87 -13.33 -10.80 10.12
N GLU A 88 -12.12 -11.35 10.24
CA GLU A 88 -11.39 -11.43 11.51
C GLU A 88 -11.11 -10.03 12.09
N LEU A 89 -10.75 -9.07 11.24
CA LEU A 89 -10.47 -7.71 11.67
C LEU A 89 -11.75 -6.97 12.11
N ARG A 90 -12.90 -7.24 11.48
CA ARG A 90 -14.20 -6.68 11.87
C ARG A 90 -14.67 -7.22 13.22
N GLU A 91 -14.33 -8.46 13.56
CA GLU A 91 -14.56 -9.03 14.89
C GLU A 91 -13.64 -8.38 15.95
N ARG A 92 -12.37 -8.17 15.60
CA ARG A 92 -11.37 -7.59 16.50
C ARG A 92 -11.55 -6.09 16.77
N TYR A 93 -12.01 -5.34 15.77
CA TYR A 93 -12.11 -3.89 15.82
C TYR A 93 -13.58 -3.45 15.68
N PRO A 94 -14.26 -3.08 16.79
CA PRO A 94 -15.66 -2.68 16.76
C PRO A 94 -15.89 -1.46 15.86
N GLU A 95 -16.95 -1.50 15.07
CA GLU A 95 -17.30 -0.40 14.17
C GLU A 95 -17.49 0.92 14.95
N PRO A 96 -16.85 2.02 14.55
CA PRO A 96 -17.01 3.29 15.23
C PRO A 96 -18.43 3.83 15.04
N SER A 97 -18.98 4.43 16.09
CA SER A 97 -20.27 5.14 16.07
C SER A 97 -20.08 6.64 16.32
N GLY A 98 -21.16 7.42 16.15
CA GLY A 98 -21.15 8.87 16.32
C GLY A 98 -20.76 9.64 15.06
N ASP A 99 -20.47 10.93 15.21
CA ASP A 99 -20.14 11.83 14.09
C ASP A 99 -18.75 11.51 13.50
N PRO A 100 -18.66 11.09 12.22
CA PRO A 100 -17.40 10.81 11.56
C PRO A 100 -16.40 11.97 11.54
N SER A 101 -16.89 13.21 11.62
CA SER A 101 -16.02 14.40 11.65
C SER A 101 -15.12 14.46 12.90
N THR A 102 -15.55 13.82 13.99
CA THR A 102 -14.87 13.81 15.29
C THR A 102 -13.97 12.60 15.52
N TRP A 103 -13.99 11.64 14.59
CA TRP A 103 -13.23 10.39 14.74
C TRP A 103 -11.73 10.63 14.81
N ASN A 104 -11.09 9.98 15.78
CA ASN A 104 -9.64 9.87 15.87
C ASN A 104 -9.09 8.96 14.76
N ALA A 105 -7.75 8.86 14.66
CA ALA A 105 -7.13 8.11 13.57
C ALA A 105 -7.48 6.61 13.59
N ASP A 106 -7.56 5.99 14.77
CA ASP A 106 -7.93 4.58 14.90
C ASP A 106 -9.37 4.33 14.45
N GLN A 107 -10.32 5.16 14.89
CA GLN A 107 -11.72 5.07 14.45
C GLN A 107 -11.84 5.19 12.93
N ARG A 108 -11.08 6.09 12.29
CA ARG A 108 -11.05 6.19 10.82
C ARG A 108 -10.50 4.94 10.15
N ARG A 109 -9.52 4.25 10.75
CA ARG A 109 -8.98 2.98 10.22
C ARG A 109 -9.95 1.83 10.44
N THR A 110 -10.58 1.74 11.61
CA THR A 110 -11.62 0.75 11.86
C THR A 110 -12.79 0.92 10.90
N TYR A 111 -13.23 2.16 10.65
CA TYR A 111 -14.24 2.41 9.62
C TYR A 111 -13.81 1.90 8.24
N ALA A 112 -12.55 2.11 7.85
CA ALA A 112 -12.03 1.60 6.57
C ALA A 112 -11.94 0.06 6.50
N ILE A 113 -11.80 -0.63 7.63
CA ILE A 113 -11.85 -2.11 7.72
C ILE A 113 -13.30 -2.61 7.53
N HIS A 114 -14.28 -1.90 8.09
CA HIS A 114 -15.71 -2.22 7.92
C HIS A 114 -16.20 -1.85 6.52
N HIS A 115 -15.72 -0.74 5.97
CA HIS A 115 -16.15 -0.16 4.69
C HIS A 115 -14.95 0.06 3.75
N PRO A 116 -14.27 -1.01 3.30
CA PRO A 116 -13.13 -0.88 2.41
C PRO A 116 -13.57 -0.25 1.09
N LYS A 117 -12.88 0.81 0.69
CA LYS A 117 -13.13 1.47 -0.59
C LYS A 117 -12.59 0.61 -1.72
N ARG A 118 -13.46 0.21 -2.63
CA ARG A 118 -13.11 -0.45 -3.89
C ARG A 118 -12.39 0.53 -4.82
N VAL A 119 -11.35 0.06 -5.49
CA VAL A 119 -10.74 0.82 -6.59
C VAL A 119 -11.76 0.94 -7.73
N PRO A 120 -11.96 2.15 -8.29
CA PRO A 120 -12.91 2.32 -9.39
C PRO A 120 -12.56 1.47 -10.61
N ALA A 121 -13.57 0.87 -11.26
CA ALA A 121 -13.42 0.09 -12.49
C ALA A 121 -12.68 0.88 -13.59
N PHE A 122 -12.91 2.19 -13.66
CA PHE A 122 -12.21 3.12 -14.53
C PHE A 122 -10.67 3.02 -14.44
N LEU A 123 -10.12 2.67 -13.28
CA LEU A 123 -8.69 2.37 -13.12
C LEU A 123 -8.37 0.91 -13.44
N THR A 124 -9.08 -0.04 -12.83
CA THR A 124 -8.74 -1.47 -12.92
C THR A 124 -8.88 -2.03 -14.33
N ASP A 125 -9.78 -1.49 -15.16
CA ASP A 125 -9.96 -1.89 -16.56
C ASP A 125 -8.73 -1.58 -17.43
N ARG A 126 -7.95 -0.55 -17.04
CA ARG A 126 -6.72 -0.14 -17.75
C ARG A 126 -5.46 -0.65 -17.07
N PHE A 127 -5.50 -0.75 -15.74
CA PHE A 127 -4.38 -1.08 -14.89
C PHE A 127 -4.83 -2.11 -13.86
N SER A 128 -4.85 -3.39 -14.24
CA SER A 128 -5.38 -4.46 -13.38
C SER A 128 -4.62 -4.61 -12.07
N ALA A 129 -3.32 -4.34 -12.11
CA ALA A 129 -2.41 -4.52 -10.98
C ALA A 129 -2.26 -3.25 -10.15
N HIS A 130 -1.92 -3.38 -8.87
CA HIS A 130 -1.58 -2.23 -8.04
C HIS A 130 -0.45 -2.49 -7.07
N ILE A 131 0.17 -1.39 -6.59
CA ILE A 131 1.32 -1.43 -5.67
C ILE A 131 1.23 -0.39 -4.54
N HIS A 132 1.86 -0.74 -3.43
CA HIS A 132 2.24 0.09 -2.29
C HIS A 132 3.72 -0.10 -2.02
N MET A 133 4.44 0.98 -1.70
CA MET A 133 5.87 0.91 -1.40
C MET A 133 6.23 1.89 -0.29
N ASN A 134 6.99 1.41 0.68
CA ASN A 134 7.40 2.18 1.84
C ASN A 134 8.86 1.85 2.18
N LEU A 135 9.64 2.88 2.49
CA LEU A 135 11.04 2.78 2.90
C LEU A 135 11.24 3.56 4.18
N LEU A 136 12.02 3.01 5.11
CA LEU A 136 12.47 3.76 6.28
C LEU A 136 13.29 4.99 5.85
N PRO A 137 13.25 6.10 6.61
CA PRO A 137 13.98 7.32 6.25
C PRO A 137 15.48 7.10 5.98
N ARG A 138 16.13 6.17 6.69
CA ARG A 138 17.56 5.86 6.55
C ARG A 138 17.94 5.31 5.18
N THR A 139 16.99 4.79 4.38
CA THR A 139 17.24 4.18 3.07
C THR A 139 16.64 4.96 1.90
N GLN A 140 16.03 6.12 2.16
CA GLN A 140 15.49 6.99 1.14
C GLN A 140 16.60 7.74 0.39
N GLY A 141 16.34 8.15 -0.86
CA GLY A 141 17.28 8.95 -1.67
C GLY A 141 18.50 8.19 -2.21
N GLN A 142 18.59 6.87 -1.98
CA GLN A 142 19.76 6.05 -2.33
C GLN A 142 19.51 5.11 -3.53
N GLY A 143 18.45 5.34 -4.31
CA GLY A 143 18.08 4.47 -5.44
C GLY A 143 17.39 3.15 -5.05
N ILE A 144 17.30 2.84 -3.75
CA ILE A 144 16.69 1.59 -3.25
C ILE A 144 15.22 1.45 -3.67
N GLY A 145 14.44 2.54 -3.59
CA GLY A 145 13.03 2.52 -4.02
C GLY A 145 12.88 2.23 -5.52
N SER A 146 13.80 2.73 -6.35
CA SER A 146 13.83 2.39 -7.78
C SER A 146 14.15 0.91 -7.99
N ALA A 147 15.11 0.36 -7.25
CA ALA A 147 15.46 -1.06 -7.36
C ALA A 147 14.31 -1.99 -6.94
N LEU A 148 13.58 -1.66 -5.86
CA LEU A 148 12.38 -2.40 -5.45
C LEU A 148 11.29 -2.34 -6.52
N LEU A 149 11.03 -1.13 -7.04
CA LEU A 149 10.04 -0.94 -8.08
C LEU A 149 10.40 -1.74 -9.34
N ASP A 150 11.63 -1.64 -9.82
CA ASP A 150 12.09 -2.35 -11.02
C ASP A 150 11.97 -3.87 -10.84
N LYS A 151 12.29 -4.40 -9.65
CA LYS A 151 12.10 -5.81 -9.30
C LYS A 151 10.64 -6.24 -9.40
N TRP A 152 9.73 -5.44 -8.83
CA TRP A 152 8.30 -5.74 -8.85
C TRP A 152 7.72 -5.65 -10.27
N LEU A 153 8.07 -4.61 -11.02
CA LEU A 153 7.60 -4.43 -12.41
C LEU A 153 8.12 -5.54 -13.33
N SER A 154 9.36 -6.00 -13.15
CA SER A 154 9.88 -7.18 -13.88
C SER A 154 9.04 -8.42 -13.58
N ASN A 155 8.76 -8.69 -12.30
CA ASN A 155 7.92 -9.82 -11.90
C ASN A 155 6.51 -9.73 -12.50
N ALA A 156 5.92 -8.54 -12.54
CA ALA A 156 4.62 -8.31 -13.16
C ALA A 156 4.64 -8.56 -14.68
N ARG A 157 5.67 -8.07 -15.39
CA ARG A 157 5.86 -8.33 -16.83
C ARG A 157 5.99 -9.81 -17.14
N ASP A 158 6.79 -10.53 -16.36
CA ASP A 158 6.98 -11.98 -16.50
C ASP A 158 5.68 -12.78 -16.32
N LYS A 159 4.69 -12.19 -15.62
CA LYS A 159 3.36 -12.75 -15.41
C LYS A 159 2.29 -12.18 -16.36
N GLY A 160 2.70 -11.40 -17.35
CA GLY A 160 1.83 -10.90 -18.40
C GLY A 160 0.94 -9.71 -18.00
N VAL A 161 1.19 -9.08 -16.84
CA VAL A 161 0.49 -7.87 -16.42
C VAL A 161 0.71 -6.76 -17.44
N LYS A 162 -0.36 -6.05 -17.80
CA LYS A 162 -0.35 -4.99 -18.83
C LYS A 162 -0.31 -3.58 -18.27
N GLY A 163 -0.78 -3.40 -17.04
CA GLY A 163 -0.85 -2.09 -16.43
C GLY A 163 -0.91 -2.15 -14.91
N VAL A 164 -0.28 -1.18 -14.27
CA VAL A 164 -0.16 -1.04 -12.83
C VAL A 164 -0.64 0.34 -12.42
N HIS A 165 -1.45 0.42 -11.38
CA HIS A 165 -1.84 1.68 -10.76
C HIS A 165 -1.38 1.77 -9.31
N LEU A 166 -1.47 2.97 -8.75
CA LEU A 166 -1.30 3.22 -7.33
C LEU A 166 -2.04 4.48 -6.92
N GLY A 167 -2.41 4.54 -5.64
CA GLY A 167 -2.93 5.74 -5.00
C GLY A 167 -1.88 6.32 -4.05
N ALA A 168 -1.55 7.60 -4.23
CA ALA A 168 -0.70 8.34 -3.29
C ALA A 168 -1.56 9.35 -2.50
N SER A 169 -1.23 9.58 -1.23
CA SER A 169 -1.84 10.70 -0.48
C SER A 169 -1.53 12.02 -1.18
N ALA A 170 -2.52 12.90 -1.33
CA ALA A 170 -2.34 14.23 -1.93
C ALA A 170 -1.32 15.09 -1.18
N GLY A 171 -1.13 14.85 0.13
CA GLY A 171 -0.10 15.52 0.94
C GLY A 171 1.31 14.92 0.82
N ASN A 172 1.47 13.76 0.20
CA ASN A 172 2.76 13.09 0.04
C ASN A 172 3.47 13.57 -1.23
N HIS A 173 3.92 14.82 -1.23
CA HIS A 173 4.56 15.43 -2.40
C HIS A 173 5.85 14.73 -2.83
N SER A 174 6.63 14.16 -1.90
CA SER A 174 7.83 13.39 -2.23
C SER A 174 7.48 12.09 -2.94
N GLY A 175 6.49 11.34 -2.44
CA GLY A 175 5.97 10.14 -3.08
C GLY A 175 5.40 10.43 -4.47
N ILE A 176 4.61 11.50 -4.62
CA ILE A 176 4.07 11.95 -5.92
C ILE A 176 5.19 12.20 -6.93
N ARG A 177 6.25 12.92 -6.54
CA ARG A 177 7.40 13.16 -7.43
C ARG A 177 8.15 11.87 -7.76
N PHE A 178 8.31 10.97 -6.78
CA PHE A 178 8.95 9.67 -6.99
C PHE A 178 8.20 8.87 -8.08
N TRP A 179 6.89 8.67 -7.94
CA TRP A 179 6.11 7.90 -8.90
C TRP A 179 6.17 8.51 -10.31
N ALA A 180 5.99 9.83 -10.43
CA ALA A 180 6.10 10.55 -11.70
C ALA A 180 7.49 10.34 -12.36
N SER A 181 8.58 10.39 -11.57
CA SER A 181 9.94 10.17 -12.08
C SER A 181 10.19 8.73 -12.55
N ARG A 182 9.32 7.78 -12.18
CA ARG A 182 9.41 6.36 -12.52
C ARG A 182 8.41 5.91 -13.60
N GLY A 183 7.91 6.86 -14.40
CA GLY A 183 7.06 6.57 -15.56
C GLY A 183 5.58 6.35 -15.24
N PHE A 184 5.14 6.63 -14.00
CA PHE A 184 3.73 6.66 -13.66
C PHE A 184 3.12 8.02 -14.01
N THR A 185 2.01 8.00 -14.74
CA THR A 185 1.26 9.20 -15.11
C THR A 185 0.06 9.37 -14.20
N GLN A 186 -0.24 10.60 -13.78
CA GLN A 186 -1.46 10.88 -13.01
C GLN A 186 -2.70 10.53 -13.84
N VAL A 187 -3.68 9.90 -13.19
CA VAL A 187 -4.96 9.53 -13.81
C VAL A 187 -6.03 10.38 -13.15
N GLU A 188 -6.59 11.31 -13.93
CA GLU A 188 -7.77 12.06 -13.51
C GLU A 188 -8.98 11.14 -13.53
N LEU A 189 -9.63 10.99 -12.38
CA LEU A 189 -10.89 10.28 -12.27
C LEU A 189 -12.05 11.22 -12.63
N PRO A 190 -13.17 10.68 -13.13
CA PRO A 190 -14.42 11.42 -13.18
C PRO A 190 -14.75 12.07 -11.82
N PRO A 191 -15.31 13.29 -11.79
CA PRO A 191 -15.57 14.04 -10.55
C PRO A 191 -16.29 13.24 -9.46
N GLU A 192 -17.21 12.36 -9.85
CA GLU A 192 -18.01 11.50 -8.97
C GLU A 192 -17.21 10.35 -8.32
N LEU A 193 -16.05 10.00 -8.87
CA LEU A 193 -15.13 8.99 -8.34
C LEU A 193 -13.88 9.61 -7.71
N ALA A 194 -13.67 10.91 -7.92
CA ALA A 194 -12.50 11.62 -7.44
C ALA A 194 -12.52 11.76 -5.91
N SER A 195 -11.32 11.72 -5.31
CA SER A 195 -11.14 11.95 -3.89
C SER A 195 -10.09 13.04 -3.69
N PRO A 196 -10.35 14.09 -2.88
CA PRO A 196 -9.38 15.15 -2.64
C PRO A 196 -8.15 14.65 -1.87
N SER A 197 -8.24 13.48 -1.22
CA SER A 197 -7.13 12.92 -0.42
C SER A 197 -6.19 12.02 -1.21
N THR A 198 -6.56 11.60 -2.43
CA THR A 198 -5.83 10.58 -3.18
C THR A 198 -5.54 11.04 -4.60
N VAL A 199 -4.26 10.99 -4.97
CA VAL A 199 -3.80 11.17 -6.34
C VAL A 199 -3.55 9.80 -6.94
N TRP A 200 -4.28 9.46 -8.00
CA TRP A 200 -4.14 8.20 -8.70
C TRP A 200 -3.11 8.28 -9.82
N PHE A 201 -2.39 7.19 -10.01
CA PHE A 201 -1.40 7.04 -11.05
C PHE A 201 -1.59 5.72 -11.79
N GLY A 202 -1.17 5.68 -13.06
CA GLY A 202 -1.15 4.48 -13.89
C GLY A 202 0.11 4.41 -14.75
N GLN A 203 0.57 3.19 -15.04
CA GLN A 203 1.66 2.89 -15.95
C GLN A 203 1.35 1.59 -16.70
N TYR A 204 1.52 1.58 -18.02
CA TYR A 204 1.50 0.34 -18.82
C TYR A 204 2.87 -0.36 -18.74
N LEU A 205 2.87 -1.69 -18.74
CA LEU A 205 4.08 -2.51 -18.58
C LEU A 205 4.63 -3.09 -19.88
#